data_AF-A0A535Z6N7-F1
#
_entry.id   AF-A0A535Z6N7-F1
#
_cell.length_a   1.000
_cell.length_b   1.000
_cell.length_c   1.000
_cell.angle_alpha   90.00
_cell.angle_beta   90.00
_cell.angle_gamma   90.00
#
_symmetry.space_group_name_H-M   'P 1'
#
loop_
_entity.id
_entity.type
_entity.pdbx_description
1 polymer ?
#
loop_
_entity_poly.entity_id
_entity_poly.type
_entity_poly.pdbx_seq_one_letter_code
_entity_poly.pdbx_strand_id
1 'polypeptide(L)'
;ERHAASPTRQLFWTYSTGEGFAHYVEEMMLEAGYSTDPTQHLAQRLEALLRDCRFMVALGLHCHGMTMPEAIRLFESNGFMTELPATREATRGAWDPMYLNYTLGKLLILELRQDLQRRPGYSLKRFHDAFLGCGTLPIPLIRELIT
;
A
#
# COMPACT_ATOMS: atom_id res chain seq x y z
N GLU A 1 12.61 13.17 -0.30
CA GLU A 1 12.06 14.09 -1.32
C GLU A 1 12.99 15.27 -1.66
N ARG A 2 13.44 16.10 -0.70
CA ARG A 2 14.30 17.28 -0.97
C ARG A 2 15.69 17.02 -1.57
N HIS A 3 16.12 15.76 -1.65
CA HIS A 3 17.42 15.37 -2.21
C HIS A 3 17.30 14.71 -3.60
N ALA A 4 16.11 14.68 -4.20
CA ALA A 4 15.95 14.11 -5.54
C ALA A 4 16.65 14.98 -6.60
N ALA A 5 17.27 14.32 -7.59
CA ALA A 5 18.21 14.92 -8.53
C ALA A 5 17.62 15.95 -9.53
N SER A 6 16.29 16.08 -9.63
CA SER A 6 15.65 17.03 -10.56
C SER A 6 14.38 17.65 -9.98
N PRO A 7 14.02 18.88 -10.40
CA PRO A 7 12.76 19.51 -10.01
C PRO A 7 11.54 18.63 -10.31
N THR A 8 11.53 17.92 -11.44
CA THR A 8 10.45 16.98 -11.79
C THR A 8 10.28 15.90 -10.72
N ARG A 9 11.37 15.27 -10.27
CA ARG A 9 11.30 14.24 -9.21
C ARG A 9 10.97 14.80 -7.82
N GLN A 10 11.12 16.10 -7.61
CA GLN A 10 10.73 16.77 -6.36
C GLN A 10 9.27 17.19 -6.37
N LEU A 11 8.71 17.51 -7.54
CA LEU A 11 7.35 18.02 -7.69
C LEU A 11 6.30 16.93 -7.89
N PHE A 12 6.65 15.85 -8.60
CA PHE A 12 5.69 14.79 -8.90
C PHE A 12 5.75 13.68 -7.86
N TRP A 13 4.60 13.41 -7.25
CA TRP A 13 4.41 12.37 -6.26
C TRP A 13 3.59 11.23 -6.84
N THR A 14 4.07 9.99 -6.65
CA THR A 14 3.35 8.79 -7.09
C THR A 14 2.58 8.18 -5.93
N TYR A 15 1.26 8.07 -6.07
CA TYR A 15 0.35 7.56 -5.04
C TYR A 15 0.77 6.17 -4.54
N SER A 16 0.97 5.22 -5.44
CA SER A 16 1.39 3.85 -5.07
C SER A 16 2.71 3.82 -4.30
N THR A 17 3.64 4.74 -4.60
CA THR A 17 4.94 4.76 -3.92
C THR A 17 4.82 5.31 -2.53
N GLY A 18 4.18 6.47 -2.35
CA GLY A 18 4.05 7.08 -1.02
C GLY A 18 3.16 6.26 -0.08
N GLU A 19 1.96 5.94 -0.55
CA GLU A 19 0.94 5.30 0.31
C GLU A 19 1.14 3.79 0.40
N GLY A 20 1.69 3.17 -0.65
CA GLY A 20 2.20 1.81 -0.56
C GLY A 20 3.38 1.68 0.40
N PHE A 21 4.30 2.65 0.44
CA PHE A 21 5.39 2.65 1.40
C PHE A 21 4.89 2.84 2.83
N ALA A 22 3.96 3.77 3.08
CA ALA A 22 3.33 3.94 4.39
C ALA A 22 2.69 2.63 4.86
N HIS A 23 1.88 2.01 3.99
CA HIS A 23 1.20 0.77 4.31
C HIS A 23 2.17 -0.43 4.50
N TYR A 24 3.26 -0.47 3.73
CA TYR A 24 4.37 -1.42 3.92
C TYR A 24 5.07 -1.25 5.26
N VAL A 25 5.36 0.01 5.67
CA VAL A 25 6.11 0.30 6.90
C VAL A 25 5.33 -0.13 8.14
N GLU A 26 4.01 0.03 8.15
CA GLU A 26 3.14 -0.44 9.25
C GLU A 26 3.39 -1.93 9.58
N GLU A 27 3.42 -2.79 8.56
CA GLU A 27 3.70 -4.22 8.73
C GLU A 27 5.18 -4.47 9.07
N MET A 28 6.10 -3.82 8.36
CA MET A 28 7.55 -3.99 8.57
C MET A 28 7.97 -3.62 10.00
N MET A 29 7.40 -2.58 10.59
CA MET A 29 7.72 -2.18 11.96
C MET A 29 7.37 -3.28 12.96
N LEU A 30 6.25 -3.98 12.77
CA LEU A 30 5.88 -5.13 13.59
C LEU A 30 6.85 -6.31 13.37
N GLU A 31 7.24 -6.59 12.12
CA GLU A 31 8.26 -7.60 11.81
C GLU A 31 9.62 -7.29 12.45
N ALA A 32 9.97 -6.01 12.55
CA ALA A 32 11.21 -5.53 13.16
C ALA A 32 11.16 -5.52 14.70
N GLY A 33 10.06 -5.95 15.32
CA GLY A 33 9.92 -6.04 16.77
C GLY A 33 9.52 -4.75 17.45
N TYR A 34 8.91 -3.80 16.75
CA TYR A 34 8.39 -2.55 17.35
C TYR A 34 7.42 -2.81 18.50
N SER A 35 6.60 -3.86 18.39
CA SER A 35 5.66 -4.24 19.43
C SER A 35 5.37 -5.74 19.45
N THR A 36 5.19 -6.27 20.66
CA THR A 36 4.68 -7.61 20.94
C THR A 36 3.24 -7.59 21.48
N ASP A 37 2.59 -6.42 21.58
CA ASP A 37 1.20 -6.30 22.04
C ASP A 37 0.25 -6.84 20.95
N PRO A 38 -0.51 -7.91 21.23
CA PRO A 38 -1.45 -8.48 20.26
C PRO A 38 -2.52 -7.48 19.81
N THR A 39 -2.84 -6.48 20.64
CA THR A 39 -3.81 -5.42 20.30
C THR A 39 -3.29 -4.53 19.18
N GLN A 40 -1.99 -4.19 19.20
CA GLN A 40 -1.37 -3.38 18.15
C GLN A 40 -1.22 -4.17 16.85
N HIS A 41 -0.94 -5.48 16.93
CA HIS A 41 -0.97 -6.37 15.77
C HIS A 41 -2.37 -6.44 15.16
N LEU A 42 -3.40 -6.64 15.99
CA LEU A 42 -4.78 -6.68 15.52
C LEU A 42 -5.19 -5.35 14.86
N ALA A 43 -4.87 -4.21 15.49
CA ALA A 43 -5.16 -2.89 14.92
C ALA A 43 -4.49 -2.69 13.56
N GLN A 44 -3.21 -3.06 13.42
CA GLN A 44 -2.51 -2.98 12.14
C GLN A 44 -3.16 -3.86 11.06
N ARG A 45 -3.61 -5.07 11.43
CA ARG A 45 -4.29 -5.99 10.50
C ARG A 45 -5.68 -5.48 10.09
N LEU A 46 -6.46 -4.91 11.00
CA LEU A 46 -7.75 -4.26 10.68
C LEU A 46 -7.56 -3.10 9.71
N GLU A 47 -6.55 -2.26 9.99
CA GLU A 47 -6.16 -1.17 9.11
C GLU A 47 -5.73 -1.70 7.73
N ALA A 48 -4.94 -2.78 7.66
CA ALA A 48 -4.57 -3.42 6.40
C ALA A 48 -5.78 -3.93 5.59
N LEU A 49 -6.71 -4.63 6.26
CA LEU A 49 -7.92 -5.15 5.64
C LEU A 49 -8.76 -4.05 4.98
N LEU A 50 -8.83 -2.86 5.57
CA LEU A 50 -9.47 -1.72 4.91
C LEU A 50 -8.83 -1.38 3.55
N ARG A 51 -7.49 -1.31 3.46
CA ARG A 51 -6.82 -1.04 2.18
C ARG A 51 -7.02 -2.19 1.19
N ASP A 52 -7.03 -3.43 1.66
CA ASP A 52 -7.28 -4.60 0.83
C ASP A 52 -8.72 -4.62 0.28
N CYS A 53 -9.69 -4.22 1.10
CA CYS A 53 -11.07 -4.01 0.66
C CYS A 53 -11.15 -2.92 -0.42
N ARG A 54 -10.44 -1.79 -0.27
CA ARG A 54 -10.35 -0.75 -1.31
C ARG A 54 -9.78 -1.31 -2.61
N PHE A 55 -8.72 -2.10 -2.53
CA PHE A 55 -8.13 -2.75 -3.71
C PHE A 55 -9.13 -3.63 -4.45
N MET A 56 -9.82 -4.51 -3.73
CA MET A 56 -10.83 -5.41 -4.31
C MET A 56 -12.04 -4.66 -4.85
N VAL A 57 -12.52 -3.62 -4.16
CA VAL A 57 -13.69 -2.85 -4.57
C VAL A 57 -13.40 -1.97 -5.78
N ALA A 58 -12.21 -1.35 -5.89
CA ALA A 58 -11.82 -0.64 -7.11
C ALA A 58 -11.87 -1.56 -8.34
N LEU A 59 -11.22 -2.71 -8.26
CA LEU A 59 -11.22 -3.68 -9.37
C LEU A 59 -12.63 -4.20 -9.64
N GLY A 60 -13.37 -4.49 -8.57
CA GLY A 60 -14.76 -4.93 -8.62
C GLY A 60 -15.65 -3.97 -9.41
N LEU A 61 -15.74 -2.73 -8.93
CA LEU A 61 -16.66 -1.72 -9.46
C LEU A 61 -16.29 -1.32 -10.90
N HIS A 62 -14.99 -1.20 -11.20
CA HIS A 62 -14.53 -0.62 -12.47
C HIS A 62 -14.16 -1.66 -13.54
N CYS A 63 -13.90 -2.91 -13.17
CA CYS A 63 -13.44 -3.94 -14.11
C CYS A 63 -14.29 -5.23 -14.11
N HIS A 64 -15.05 -5.51 -13.05
CA HIS A 64 -15.71 -6.81 -12.87
C HIS A 64 -17.23 -6.75 -12.64
N GLY A 65 -17.83 -5.58 -12.80
CA GLY A 65 -19.29 -5.41 -12.69
C GLY A 65 -19.84 -5.57 -11.27
N MET A 66 -19.00 -5.41 -10.24
CA MET A 66 -19.44 -5.37 -8.85
C MET A 66 -20.47 -4.25 -8.69
N THR A 67 -21.55 -4.54 -7.99
CA THR A 67 -22.61 -3.57 -7.67
C THR A 67 -22.29 -2.81 -6.40
N MET A 68 -22.89 -1.63 -6.21
CA MET A 68 -22.73 -0.86 -4.98
C MET A 68 -23.10 -1.64 -3.70
N PRO A 69 -24.21 -2.41 -3.64
CA PRO A 69 -24.50 -3.26 -2.48
C PRO A 69 -23.44 -4.34 -2.22
N GLU A 70 -22.82 -4.91 -3.25
CA GLU A 70 -21.73 -5.88 -3.08
C GLU A 70 -20.48 -5.21 -2.50
N ALA A 71 -20.13 -4.03 -3.00
CA ALA A 71 -19.02 -3.23 -2.47
C ALA A 71 -19.23 -2.87 -0.99
N ILE A 72 -20.43 -2.44 -0.60
CA ILE A 72 -20.76 -2.14 0.81
C ILE A 72 -20.61 -3.40 1.67
N ARG A 73 -21.19 -4.52 1.25
CA ARG A 73 -21.09 -5.80 1.98
C ARG A 73 -19.65 -6.27 2.14
N LEU A 74 -18.78 -6.01 1.17
CA LEU A 74 -17.36 -6.35 1.27
C LEU A 74 -16.69 -5.55 2.41
N PHE A 75 -16.95 -4.25 2.53
CA PHE A 75 -16.44 -3.44 3.64
C PHE A 75 -17.00 -3.86 5.01
N GLU A 76 -18.27 -4.27 5.08
CA GLU A 76 -18.87 -4.76 6.33
C GLU A 76 -18.28 -6.10 6.76
N SER A 77 -18.22 -7.06 5.85
CA SER A 77 -17.82 -8.44 6.16
C SER A 77 -16.31 -8.65 6.28
N ASN A 78 -15.51 -7.97 5.46
CA ASN A 78 -14.05 -8.10 5.44
C ASN A 78 -13.34 -6.93 6.13
N GLY A 79 -13.93 -5.73 6.09
CA GLY A 79 -13.39 -4.54 6.75
C GLY A 79 -13.92 -4.32 8.17
N PHE A 80 -14.85 -5.16 8.64
CA PHE A 80 -15.50 -5.04 9.96
C PHE A 80 -16.12 -3.66 10.24
N MET A 81 -16.56 -2.99 9.18
CA MET A 81 -17.17 -1.67 9.26
C MET A 81 -18.67 -1.77 9.55
N THR A 82 -19.20 -0.74 10.22
CA THR A 82 -20.66 -0.54 10.26
C THR A 82 -21.16 0.04 8.93
N GLU A 83 -22.47 -0.04 8.70
CA GLU A 83 -23.11 0.34 7.42
C GLU A 83 -22.70 1.73 6.92
N LEU A 84 -22.68 2.74 7.80
CA LEU A 84 -22.37 4.12 7.40
C LEU A 84 -20.93 4.29 6.87
N PRO A 85 -19.86 3.91 7.60
CA PRO A 85 -18.50 3.95 7.07
C PRO A 85 -18.31 3.03 5.85
N ALA A 86 -18.90 1.82 5.85
CA ALA A 86 -18.84 0.91 4.70
C ALA A 86 -19.43 1.55 3.43
N THR A 87 -20.58 2.22 3.56
CA THR A 87 -21.22 2.96 2.48
C THR A 87 -20.34 4.10 1.97
N ARG A 88 -19.65 4.82 2.86
CA ARG A 88 -18.73 5.89 2.47
C ARG A 88 -17.53 5.37 1.69
N GLU A 89 -16.92 4.27 2.13
CA GLU A 89 -15.78 3.65 1.44
C GLU A 89 -16.18 3.08 0.08
N ALA A 90 -17.32 2.40 -0.01
CA ALA A 90 -17.87 1.93 -1.28
C ALA A 90 -18.18 3.09 -2.23
N THR A 91 -18.79 4.16 -1.72
CA THR A 91 -19.12 5.36 -2.51
C THR A 91 -17.86 6.05 -3.00
N ARG A 92 -16.81 6.15 -2.17
CA ARG A 92 -15.50 6.63 -2.61
C ARG A 92 -14.96 5.77 -3.74
N GLY A 93 -15.02 4.45 -3.61
CA GLY A 93 -14.56 3.51 -4.64
C GLY A 93 -15.19 3.71 -6.00
N ALA A 94 -16.45 4.15 -6.04
CA ALA A 94 -17.15 4.41 -7.30
C ALA A 94 -16.57 5.58 -8.11
N TRP A 95 -15.93 6.57 -7.48
CA TRP A 95 -15.35 7.73 -8.18
C TRP A 95 -13.82 7.87 -8.04
N ASP A 96 -13.20 7.18 -7.08
CA ASP A 96 -11.75 7.11 -6.86
C ASP A 96 -11.25 5.67 -7.05
N PRO A 97 -11.11 5.18 -8.28
CA PRO A 97 -10.52 3.85 -8.52
C PRO A 97 -9.06 3.78 -8.05
N MET A 98 -8.38 4.92 -7.92
CA MET A 98 -6.96 4.98 -7.58
C MET A 98 -6.68 4.72 -6.11
N TYR A 99 -7.69 4.66 -5.24
CA TYR A 99 -7.52 4.23 -3.85
C TYR A 99 -7.09 2.75 -3.70
N LEU A 100 -6.97 1.99 -4.80
CA LEU A 100 -6.33 0.68 -4.82
C LEU A 100 -4.80 0.77 -4.59
N ASN A 101 -4.23 1.96 -4.79
CA ASN A 101 -2.78 2.17 -4.79
C ASN A 101 -2.11 1.91 -3.44
N TYR A 102 -2.84 1.95 -2.32
CA TYR A 102 -2.28 1.57 -1.01
C TYR A 102 -1.78 0.12 -1.03
N THR A 103 -2.69 -0.82 -1.30
CA THR A 103 -2.35 -2.26 -1.33
C THR A 103 -1.50 -2.60 -2.54
N LEU A 104 -1.79 -2.05 -3.72
CA LEU A 104 -0.96 -2.28 -4.91
C LEU A 104 0.50 -1.89 -4.65
N GLY A 105 0.71 -0.69 -4.12
CA GLY A 105 2.04 -0.18 -3.82
C GLY A 105 2.76 -1.04 -2.79
N LYS A 106 2.08 -1.43 -1.70
CA LYS A 106 2.64 -2.34 -0.69
C LYS A 106 3.07 -3.68 -1.30
N LEU A 107 2.21 -4.30 -2.13
CA LEU A 107 2.51 -5.59 -2.76
C LEU A 107 3.75 -5.50 -3.66
N LEU A 108 3.86 -4.46 -4.48
CA LEU A 108 5.03 -4.23 -5.34
C LEU A 108 6.31 -4.01 -4.52
N ILE A 109 6.23 -3.30 -3.40
CA ILE A 109 7.38 -3.10 -2.49
C ILE A 109 7.78 -4.41 -1.82
N LEU A 110 6.82 -5.21 -1.37
CA LEU A 110 7.08 -6.52 -0.76
C LEU A 110 7.74 -7.48 -1.75
N GLU A 111 7.24 -7.53 -2.99
CA GLU A 111 7.84 -8.32 -4.07
C GLU A 111 9.28 -7.88 -4.33
N LEU A 112 9.52 -6.58 -4.47
CA LEU A 112 10.87 -6.02 -4.69
C LEU A 112 11.82 -6.33 -3.51
N ARG A 113 11.33 -6.21 -2.27
CA ARG A 113 12.09 -6.57 -1.07
C ARG A 113 12.46 -8.05 -1.08
N GLN A 114 11.52 -8.94 -1.40
CA GLN A 114 11.78 -10.38 -1.49
C GLN A 114 12.83 -10.71 -2.54
N ASP A 115 12.79 -10.05 -3.69
CA ASP A 115 13.77 -10.25 -4.77
C ASP A 115 15.18 -9.82 -4.36
N LEU A 116 15.31 -8.67 -3.70
CA LEU A 116 16.60 -8.18 -3.21
C LEU A 116 17.11 -8.96 -2.00
N GLN A 117 16.22 -9.50 -1.18
CA GLN A 117 16.58 -10.32 -0.01
C GLN A 117 17.32 -11.61 -0.40
N ARG A 118 17.11 -12.12 -1.62
CA ARG A 118 17.83 -13.29 -2.14
C ARG A 118 19.26 -13.00 -2.59
N ARG A 119 19.70 -11.73 -2.58
CA ARG A 119 21.02 -11.32 -3.06
C ARG A 119 22.08 -11.29 -1.94
N PRO A 120 23.35 -11.60 -2.24
CA PRO A 120 24.43 -11.46 -1.26
C PRO A 120 24.55 -10.02 -0.72
N GLY A 121 24.77 -9.89 0.59
CA GLY A 121 24.97 -8.58 1.22
C GLY A 121 23.70 -7.75 1.42
N TYR A 122 22.52 -8.36 1.29
CA TYR A 122 21.25 -7.74 1.64
C TYR A 122 21.20 -7.32 3.10
N SER A 123 20.63 -6.13 3.34
CA SER A 123 20.10 -5.75 4.64
C SER A 123 18.86 -4.89 4.45
N LEU A 124 17.92 -4.96 5.39
CA LEU A 124 16.70 -4.17 5.33
C LEU A 124 16.99 -2.66 5.24
N LYS A 125 18.00 -2.20 5.98
CA LYS A 125 18.47 -0.81 5.91
C LYS A 125 18.93 -0.43 4.50
N ARG A 126 19.77 -1.26 3.85
CA ARG A 126 20.26 -0.98 2.48
C ARG A 126 19.12 -0.93 1.47
N PHE A 127 18.14 -1.82 1.62
CA PHE A 127 16.93 -1.78 0.81
C PHE A 127 16.18 -0.46 0.96
N HIS A 128 15.91 -0.01 2.19
CA HIS A 128 15.22 1.26 2.44
C HIS A 128 16.00 2.48 1.98
N ASP A 129 17.32 2.50 2.21
CA ASP A 129 18.19 3.58 1.73
C ASP A 129 18.11 3.70 0.19
N ALA A 130 18.18 2.57 -0.54
CA ALA A 130 18.10 2.55 -1.99
C ALA A 130 16.70 2.94 -2.50
N PHE A 131 15.64 2.39 -1.90
CA PHE A 131 14.26 2.66 -2.28
C PHE A 131 13.89 4.14 -2.07
N LEU A 132 14.13 4.67 -0.86
CA LEU A 132 13.81 6.07 -0.52
C LEU A 132 14.74 7.07 -1.22
N GLY A 133 15.97 6.65 -1.55
CA GLY A 133 16.91 7.43 -2.36
C GLY A 133 16.39 7.73 -3.76
N CYS A 134 15.48 6.90 -4.29
CA CYS A 134 14.84 7.13 -5.58
C CYS A 134 13.75 8.21 -5.54
N GLY A 135 13.32 8.65 -4.35
CA GLY A 135 12.21 9.57 -4.17
C GLY A 135 10.87 8.91 -4.48
N THR A 136 9.96 9.66 -5.09
CA THR A 136 8.55 9.29 -5.30
C THR A 136 8.28 8.75 -6.70
N LEU A 137 9.27 8.15 -7.34
CA LEU A 137 9.11 7.51 -8.65
C LEU A 137 8.10 6.36 -8.59
N PRO A 138 7.44 6.01 -9.71
CA PRO A 138 6.73 4.75 -9.84
C PRO A 138 7.60 3.55 -9.45
N ILE A 139 7.05 2.63 -8.67
CA ILE A 139 7.78 1.45 -8.14
C ILE A 139 8.46 0.63 -9.25
N PRO A 140 7.89 0.42 -10.46
CA PRO A 140 8.60 -0.26 -11.55
C PRO A 140 9.93 0.42 -11.94
N LEU A 141 9.97 1.76 -11.97
CA LEU A 141 11.20 2.50 -12.23
C LEU A 141 12.18 2.44 -11.07
N ILE A 142 11.69 2.40 -9.82
CA ILE A 142 12.55 2.18 -8.66
C ILE A 142 13.20 0.80 -8.75
N ARG A 143 12.42 -0.24 -9.08
CA ARG A 143 12.91 -1.61 -9.28
C ARG A 143 14.05 -1.64 -10.30
N GLU A 144 13.90 -1.01 -11.46
CA GLU A 144 14.98 -0.92 -12.48
C GLU A 144 16.26 -0.26 -11.96
N LEU A 145 16.16 0.69 -11.03
CA LEU A 145 17.32 1.43 -10.51
C LEU A 145 18.07 0.72 -9.38
N ILE A 146 17.40 -0.16 -8.63
CA ILE A 146 17.95 -0.77 -7.41
C ILE A 146 18.11 -2.30 -7.49
N THR A 147 17.64 -2.92 -8.56
CA THR A 147 17.90 -4.33 -8.91
C THR A 147 19.06 -4.44 -9.89
#